data_AF-A0A1Q7KD94-F1
#
_entry.id   AF-A0A1Q7KD94-F1
#
_cell.length_a   1.000
_cell.length_b   1.000
_cell.length_c   1.000
_cell.angle_alpha   90.00
_cell.angle_beta   90.00
_cell.angle_gamma   90.00
#
_symmetry.space_group_name_H-M   'P 1'
#
loop_
_entity.id
_entity.type
_entity.pdbx_description
1 polymer ?
#
loop_
_entity_poly.entity_id
_entity_poly.type
_entity_poly.pdbx_seq_one_letter_code
_entity_poly.pdbx_strand_id
1 'polypeptide(L)'
;MAVSDPHSGLCHKHAAERQQNLDQADLAAALIGDIDEFRSAADINHSLGELYKLQARNKITPRRAAVMAYTANLLLRTLPAIYAEENASPDAPIEIILDAPRPCHDEPYPGHTTPRASDPA
;
A
#
# COMPACT_ATOMS: atom_id res chain seq x y z
N MET A 1 -23.48 -23.58 18.90
CA MET A 1 -22.08 -24.03 18.67
C MET A 1 -21.36 -23.93 20.00
N ALA A 2 -20.79 -25.02 20.52
CA ALA A 2 -20.03 -24.97 21.76
C ALA A 2 -18.67 -24.32 21.53
N VAL A 3 -18.30 -23.38 22.42
CA VAL A 3 -16.96 -22.80 22.48
C VAL A 3 -16.02 -23.86 23.05
N SER A 4 -14.89 -24.03 22.40
CA SER A 4 -14.00 -25.17 22.60
C SER A 4 -12.70 -24.78 23.28
N ASP A 5 -12.28 -23.55 23.02
CA ASP A 5 -11.16 -22.91 23.67
C ASP A 5 -11.70 -21.70 24.46
N PRO A 6 -11.81 -21.83 25.80
CA PRO A 6 -12.31 -20.76 26.67
C PRO A 6 -11.47 -19.48 26.60
N HIS A 7 -10.21 -19.55 26.16
CA HIS A 7 -9.31 -18.40 26.09
C HIS A 7 -9.46 -17.59 24.80
N SER A 8 -9.78 -18.22 23.67
CA SER A 8 -9.95 -17.52 22.38
C SER A 8 -11.41 -17.25 21.99
N GLY A 9 -12.38 -17.89 22.65
CA GLY A 9 -13.80 -17.79 22.29
C GLY A 9 -14.15 -18.46 20.95
N LEU A 10 -13.23 -19.23 20.37
CA LEU A 10 -13.43 -19.90 19.09
C LEU A 10 -14.11 -21.27 19.28
N CYS A 11 -15.00 -21.61 18.35
CA CYS A 11 -15.51 -22.97 18.25
C CYS A 11 -14.43 -23.91 17.69
N HIS A 12 -14.54 -25.23 17.89
CA HIS A 12 -13.56 -26.23 17.43
C HIS A 12 -13.10 -26.01 15.98
N LYS A 13 -14.03 -25.68 15.08
CA LYS A 13 -13.71 -25.43 13.66
C LYS A 13 -12.79 -24.23 13.49
N HIS A 14 -13.15 -23.08 14.04
CA HIS A 14 -12.33 -21.87 13.91
C HIS A 14 -11.03 -21.95 14.70
N ALA A 15 -10.99 -22.68 15.83
CA ALA A 15 -9.77 -22.95 16.56
C ALA A 15 -8.81 -23.81 15.72
N ALA A 16 -9.32 -24.87 15.07
CA ALA A 16 -8.55 -25.72 14.18
C ALA A 16 -8.07 -24.96 12.92
N GLU A 17 -8.92 -24.14 12.30
CA GLU A 17 -8.52 -23.28 11.17
C GLU A 17 -7.45 -22.27 11.58
N ARG A 18 -7.55 -21.68 12.78
CA ARG A 18 -6.52 -20.78 13.29
C ARG A 18 -5.20 -21.52 13.49
N GLN A 19 -5.23 -22.74 14.05
CA GLN A 19 -4.05 -23.55 14.21
C GLN A 19 -3.42 -23.91 12.86
N GLN A 20 -4.22 -24.32 11.87
CA GLN A 20 -3.74 -24.59 10.51
C GLN A 20 -3.13 -23.36 9.82
N ASN A 21 -3.63 -22.16 10.11
CA ASN A 21 -3.04 -20.92 9.64
C ASN A 21 -1.69 -20.61 10.30
N LEU A 22 -1.54 -20.95 11.59
CA LEU A 22 -0.28 -20.78 12.34
C LEU A 22 0.76 -21.83 11.93
N ASP A 23 0.33 -23.06 11.64
CA ASP A 23 1.17 -24.15 11.17
C ASP A 23 1.59 -23.99 9.69
N GLN A 24 1.17 -22.90 9.03
CA GLN A 24 1.65 -22.61 7.68
C GLN A 24 3.16 -22.40 7.69
N ALA A 25 3.83 -23.06 6.75
CA ALA A 25 5.27 -23.03 6.57
C ALA A 25 5.86 -21.62 6.66
N ASP A 26 7.10 -21.56 7.13
CA ASP A 26 7.90 -20.35 7.01
C ASP A 26 8.06 -20.00 5.52
N LEU A 27 7.45 -18.87 5.13
CA LEU A 27 7.48 -18.36 3.75
C LEU A 27 8.52 -17.24 3.61
N ALA A 28 9.28 -16.91 4.66
CA ALA A 28 10.24 -15.82 4.66
C ALA A 28 11.27 -15.97 3.54
N ALA A 29 11.88 -17.16 3.41
CA ALA A 29 12.86 -17.42 2.36
C ALA A 29 12.29 -17.24 0.93
N ALA A 30 11.01 -17.56 0.72
CA ALA A 30 10.37 -17.39 -0.59
C ALA A 30 9.95 -15.94 -0.85
N LEU A 31 9.54 -15.20 0.17
CA LEU A 31 9.02 -13.83 0.04
C LEU A 31 10.11 -12.76 0.09
N ILE A 32 11.16 -12.98 0.86
CA ILE A 32 12.21 -12.01 1.17
C ILE A 32 13.50 -12.40 0.44
N GLY A 33 13.79 -13.70 0.32
CA GLY A 33 15.04 -14.17 -0.28
C GLY A 33 16.25 -13.59 0.46
N ASP A 34 17.09 -12.87 -0.29
CA ASP A 34 18.32 -12.23 0.21
C ASP A 34 18.13 -10.71 0.46
N ILE A 35 16.88 -10.22 0.51
CA ILE A 35 16.61 -8.80 0.77
C ILE A 35 16.80 -8.50 2.26
N ASP A 36 17.86 -7.76 2.59
CA ASP A 36 18.11 -7.30 3.96
C ASP A 36 17.19 -6.12 4.34
N GLU A 37 17.02 -5.15 3.44
CA GLU A 37 16.19 -3.95 3.65
C GLU A 37 15.37 -3.59 2.40
N PHE A 38 14.10 -3.25 2.59
CA PHE A 38 13.21 -2.79 1.51
C PHE A 38 13.40 -1.28 1.21
N ARG A 39 14.56 -0.92 0.65
CA ARG A 39 14.90 0.47 0.30
C ARG A 39 14.49 0.90 -1.10
N SER A 40 14.05 -0.04 -1.94
CA SER A 40 13.66 0.28 -3.30
C SER A 40 12.29 -0.28 -3.66
N ALA A 41 11.63 0.37 -4.63
CA ALA A 41 10.39 -0.14 -5.19
C ALA A 41 10.60 -1.47 -5.92
N ALA A 42 11.81 -1.73 -6.43
CA ALA A 42 12.14 -2.98 -7.10
C ALA A 42 12.13 -4.17 -6.15
N ASP A 43 12.73 -4.02 -4.96
CA ASP A 43 12.79 -5.07 -3.93
C ASP A 43 11.38 -5.40 -3.42
N ILE A 44 10.58 -4.37 -3.16
CA ILE A 44 9.19 -4.54 -2.72
C ILE A 44 8.36 -5.23 -3.82
N ASN A 45 8.53 -4.83 -5.09
CA ASN A 45 7.82 -5.44 -6.21
C ASN A 45 8.24 -6.90 -6.43
N HIS A 46 9.52 -7.23 -6.21
CA HIS A 46 9.99 -8.62 -6.25
C HIS A 46 9.25 -9.47 -5.19
N SER A 47 9.21 -9.00 -3.94
CA SER A 47 8.50 -9.68 -2.85
C SER A 47 7.00 -9.84 -3.14
N LEU A 48 6.34 -8.81 -3.68
CA LEU A 48 4.95 -8.88 -4.12
C LEU A 48 4.74 -9.91 -5.24
N GLY A 49 5.70 -10.06 -6.16
CA GLY A 49 5.68 -11.08 -7.19
C GLY A 49 5.71 -12.50 -6.62
N GLU A 50 6.57 -12.75 -5.62
CA GLU A 50 6.62 -14.06 -4.93
C GLU A 50 5.35 -14.31 -4.10
N LEU A 51 4.82 -13.26 -3.45
CA LEU A 51 3.55 -13.34 -2.74
C LEU A 51 2.41 -13.74 -3.68
N TYR A 52 2.34 -13.12 -4.87
CA TYR A 52 1.37 -13.47 -5.90
C TYR A 52 1.49 -14.94 -6.33
N LYS A 53 2.71 -15.44 -6.56
CA LYS A 53 2.95 -16.85 -6.91
C LYS A 53 2.48 -17.80 -5.80
N LEU A 54 2.76 -17.47 -4.53
CA LEU A 54 2.31 -18.27 -3.39
C LEU A 54 0.80 -18.29 -3.26
N GLN A 55 0.14 -17.14 -3.46
CA GLN A 55 -1.30 -17.02 -3.43
C GLN A 55 -1.95 -17.80 -4.58
N ALA A 56 -1.43 -17.68 -5.80
CA ALA A 56 -1.92 -18.42 -6.96
C ALA A 56 -1.78 -19.95 -6.79
N ARG A 57 -0.81 -20.41 -6.01
CA ARG A 57 -0.59 -21.83 -5.68
C ARG A 57 -1.34 -22.31 -4.43
N ASN A 58 -2.19 -21.47 -3.83
CA ASN A 58 -2.89 -21.74 -2.56
C ASN A 58 -1.94 -22.13 -1.41
N LYS A 59 -0.71 -21.59 -1.40
CA LYS A 59 0.30 -21.86 -0.36
C LYS A 59 0.26 -20.87 0.80
N ILE A 60 -0.49 -19.78 0.66
CA ILE A 60 -0.73 -18.76 1.67
C ILE A 60 -2.22 -18.44 1.69
N THR A 61 -2.79 -18.11 2.85
CA THR A 61 -4.20 -17.69 2.89
C THR A 61 -4.41 -16.29 2.34
N PRO A 62 -5.55 -15.99 1.71
CA PRO A 62 -5.86 -14.66 1.20
C PRO A 62 -5.74 -13.57 2.27
N ARG A 63 -6.15 -13.86 3.52
CA ARG A 63 -6.04 -12.91 4.63
C ARG A 63 -4.58 -12.55 4.93
N ARG A 64 -3.70 -13.55 5.01
CA ARG A 64 -2.27 -13.33 5.29
C ARG A 64 -1.60 -12.60 4.12
N ALA A 65 -1.93 -12.96 2.89
CA ALA A 65 -1.45 -12.28 1.69
C ALA A 65 -1.91 -10.82 1.63
N ALA A 66 -3.18 -10.52 1.94
CA ALA A 66 -3.71 -9.16 1.96
C ALA A 66 -2.97 -8.27 2.97
N VAL A 67 -2.68 -8.80 4.17
CA VAL A 67 -1.90 -8.06 5.19
C VAL A 67 -0.48 -7.78 4.70
N MET A 68 0.21 -8.77 4.12
CA MET A 68 1.55 -8.58 3.57
C MET A 68 1.56 -7.56 2.42
N ALA A 69 0.60 -7.63 1.50
CA ALA A 69 0.46 -6.67 0.41
C ALA A 69 0.16 -5.25 0.91
N TYR A 70 -0.63 -5.12 1.99
CA TYR A 70 -0.86 -3.83 2.63
C TYR A 70 0.42 -3.26 3.25
N THR A 71 1.22 -4.09 3.94
CA THR A 71 2.53 -3.67 4.47
C THR A 71 3.46 -3.21 3.34
N ALA A 72 3.53 -3.95 2.23
CA ALA A 72 4.30 -3.54 1.05
C ALA A 72 3.83 -2.18 0.49
N ASN A 73 2.52 -1.93 0.45
CA ASN A 73 1.98 -0.62 0.09
C ASN A 73 2.40 0.49 1.05
N LEU A 74 2.50 0.23 2.35
CA LEU A 74 2.99 1.21 3.31
C LEU A 74 4.47 1.53 3.06
N LEU A 75 5.30 0.51 2.79
CA LEU A 75 6.72 0.69 2.45
C LEU A 75 6.90 1.53 1.17
N LEU A 76 6.11 1.25 0.12
CA LEU A 76 6.16 2.03 -1.12
C LEU A 76 5.85 3.51 -0.89
N ARG A 77 4.93 3.83 0.03
CA ARG A 77 4.55 5.21 0.34
C ARG A 77 5.63 5.98 1.11
N THR A 78 6.55 5.29 1.79
CA THR A 78 7.65 5.94 2.52
C THR A 78 8.88 6.15 1.63
N LEU A 79 9.00 5.43 0.51
CA LEU A 79 10.17 5.55 -0.38
C LEU A 79 10.46 6.99 -0.83
N PRO A 80 9.49 7.83 -1.25
CA PRO A 80 9.81 9.21 -1.65
C PRO A 80 10.42 10.04 -0.52
N ALA A 81 9.97 9.84 0.72
CA ALA A 81 10.52 10.54 1.89
C ALA A 81 11.96 10.08 2.17
N ILE A 82 12.21 8.76 2.11
CA ILE A 82 13.56 8.19 2.25
C ILE A 82 14.49 8.74 1.15
N TYR A 83 14.05 8.74 -0.10
CA TYR A 83 14.83 9.31 -1.20
C TYR A 83 15.10 10.81 -0.99
N ALA A 84 14.13 11.57 -0.49
CA ALA A 84 14.34 12.99 -0.19
C ALA A 84 15.37 13.17 0.94
N GLU A 85 15.32 12.37 2.00
CA GLU A 85 16.29 12.40 3.10
C GLU A 85 17.71 12.03 2.63
N GLU A 86 17.85 10.99 1.80
CA GLU A 86 19.14 10.54 1.27
C GLU A 86 19.76 11.53 0.27
N ASN A 87 18.93 12.26 -0.49
CA ASN A 87 19.36 13.19 -1.53
C ASN A 87 19.23 14.67 -1.11
N ALA A 88 18.89 14.96 0.15
CA ALA A 88 18.78 16.31 0.65
C ALA A 88 20.14 17.01 0.61
N SER A 89 20.29 17.98 -0.29
CA SER A 89 21.31 19.01 -0.12
C SER A 89 20.86 19.94 1.02
N PRO A 90 21.75 20.40 1.92
CA PRO A 90 21.37 21.26 3.05
C PRO A 90 20.57 22.52 2.66
N ASP A 91 20.73 22.98 1.41
CA ASP A 91 20.10 24.19 0.86
C ASP A 91 19.00 23.90 -0.18
N ALA A 92 18.56 22.65 -0.35
CA ALA A 92 17.53 22.32 -1.35
C ALA A 92 16.13 22.76 -0.89
N PRO A 93 15.37 23.50 -1.71
CA PRO A 93 13.99 23.84 -1.40
C PRO A 93 13.09 22.60 -1.41
N ILE A 94 12.12 22.55 -0.47
CA ILE A 94 11.12 21.47 -0.40
C ILE A 94 10.20 21.54 -1.62
N GLU A 95 10.24 20.53 -2.48
CA GLU A 95 9.31 20.40 -3.61
C GLU A 95 8.11 19.51 -3.24
N ILE A 96 6.92 20.11 -3.22
CA ILE A 96 5.66 19.37 -3.06
C ILE A 96 5.14 19.01 -4.45
N ILE A 97 5.28 17.76 -4.85
CA ILE A 97 4.74 17.25 -6.11
C ILE A 97 3.27 16.82 -5.88
N LEU A 98 2.31 17.60 -6.39
CA LEU A 98 0.91 17.19 -6.50
C LEU A 98 0.65 16.60 -7.88
N ASP A 99 0.78 15.28 -8.02
CA ASP A 99 0.46 14.54 -9.25
C ASP A 99 -1.04 14.25 -9.44
N ALA A 100 -1.89 14.71 -8.52
CA ALA A 100 -3.33 14.58 -8.68
C ALA A 100 -3.79 15.48 -9.84
N PRO A 101 -4.38 14.92 -10.92
CA PRO A 101 -5.00 15.74 -11.96
C PRO A 101 -6.02 16.64 -11.28
N ARG A 102 -5.94 17.96 -11.50
CA ARG A 102 -6.99 18.87 -11.03
C ARG A 102 -8.33 18.36 -11.58
N PRO A 103 -9.38 18.24 -10.74
CA PRO A 103 -10.72 17.95 -11.23
C PRO A 103 -11.09 18.98 -12.32
N CYS A 104 -11.48 18.53 -13.51
CA CYS A 104 -12.01 19.42 -14.55
C CYS A 104 -13.33 20.01 -14.06
N HIS A 105 -13.35 21.29 -13.71
CA HIS A 105 -14.58 22.05 -13.59
C HIS A 105 -14.96 22.57 -14.98
N ASP A 106 -15.58 21.71 -15.80
CA ASP A 106 -16.22 22.12 -17.05
C ASP A 106 -17.68 22.52 -16.78
N GLU A 107 -17.91 23.55 -15.97
CA GLU A 107 -19.18 24.29 -16.05
C GLU A 107 -18.92 25.80 -15.93
N PRO A 108 -19.23 26.60 -16.97
CA PRO A 108 -19.23 28.05 -16.82
C PRO A 108 -20.34 28.45 -15.84
N TYR A 109 -19.95 29.14 -14.77
CA TYR A 109 -20.86 29.70 -13.78
C TYR A 109 -21.87 30.63 -14.48
N PRO A 110 -23.19 30.32 -14.48
CA PRO A 110 -24.16 31.18 -15.14
C PRO A 110 -24.40 32.40 -14.23
N GLY A 111 -23.62 33.46 -14.40
CA GLY A 111 -23.85 34.68 -13.63
C GLY A 111 -22.90 35.85 -13.80
N HIS A 112 -21.65 35.66 -14.25
CA HIS A 112 -20.76 36.81 -14.42
C HIS A 112 -20.85 37.39 -15.83
N THR A 113 -21.82 38.28 -16.04
CA THR A 113 -21.67 39.33 -17.05
C THR A 113 -20.66 40.35 -16.49
N THR A 114 -19.40 40.26 -16.91
CA THR A 114 -18.48 41.39 -16.76
C THR A 114 -18.85 42.41 -17.86
N PRO A 115 -19.20 43.66 -17.53
CA PRO A 115 -19.39 44.67 -18.55
C PRO A 115 -18.04 44.93 -19.21
N ARG A 116 -18.00 44.76 -20.54
CA ARG A 116 -16.86 45.13 -21.38
C ARG A 116 -16.59 46.62 -21.16
N ALA A 117 -15.44 46.94 -20.55
CA ALA A 117 -14.97 48.31 -20.43
C ALA A 117 -14.90 48.92 -21.84
N SER A 118 -15.58 50.05 -22.02
CA SER A 118 -15.57 50.86 -23.22
C SER A 118 -14.17 51.37 -23.52
N ASP A 119 -13.71 51.16 -24.75
CA ASP A 119 -12.45 51.69 -25.29
C ASP A 119 -12.43 53.23 -25.22
N PRO A 120 -11.31 53.87 -24.84
CA PRO A 120 -11.18 55.31 -24.95
C PRO A 120 -10.82 55.73 -26.38
N ALA A 121 -11.39 56.85 -26.82
CA ALA A 121 -11.12 57.55 -28.07
C ALA A 121 -9.80 58.33 -28.04
#